data_AF-A0A9Q9IIR8-F1
#
_entry.id   AF-A0A9Q9IIR8-F1
#
_cell.length_a   1.000
_cell.length_b   1.000
_cell.length_c   1.000
_cell.angle_alpha   90.00
_cell.angle_beta   90.00
_cell.angle_gamma   90.00
#
_symmetry.space_group_name_H-M   'P 1'
#
loop_
_entity.id
_entity.type
_entity.pdbx_description
1 polymer ?
#
loop_
_entity_poly.entity_id
_entity_poly.type
_entity_poly.pdbx_seq_one_letter_code
_entity_poly.pdbx_strand_id
1 'polypeptide(L)'
;MRLVLGFGARSTATADDVEALLPPLDGTVVALSTVDARADLAREVAARHGWRVVTHPAGDLAGVAVPNPSAVVAAHTGTPSVAEAAALLTAAASGGPAVLVTGKQVSEVATVAVAALAPTVTVVGIGADGAASLSPAGHAALAAGTVVFGGPRQLDLVDAVTTAERVPWPSPLVPSLPRLLAEHHAARVVVLASGDPMYHGIGGTLVRLLGAGHVHVVPHPSSVSLACARLGWPLDDVEVVSAVGRSVDALRRVLHDGRRVLVLSAGAGTPPQVAQILRETGFDASDVTVLESLGGPDERVHHDVTAAGPLNVVAVACRGTGGLPVVPGLADGSYTSDGQLTKREIRAVTLAALGPRPGELLWDVGAGSGSVAVEWLRAHRSCRAVAVERDPVRADRVTANARALGVPHLSTVVGAAPGALDGLAPPDAIFIGGGFTAAGVFERCWSALRPGGRLVVNAVTVESERLVADLHAAHGGTLTRLAVQRAAPVGGFLAWRPMMPVTQWVVWR
;
A
#
# COMPACT_ATOMS: atom_id res chain seq x y z
N MET A 1 -11.64 -5.90 28.51
CA MET A 1 -11.59 -4.59 27.81
C MET A 1 -12.93 -3.86 27.96
N ARG A 2 -12.95 -2.53 27.80
CA ARG A 2 -14.21 -1.75 27.70
C ARG A 2 -14.55 -1.57 26.22
N LEU A 3 -15.67 -2.15 25.79
CA LEU A 3 -16.06 -2.24 24.39
C LEU A 3 -17.20 -1.27 24.07
N VAL A 4 -17.14 -0.66 22.90
CA VAL A 4 -18.24 0.06 22.30
C VAL A 4 -18.63 -0.65 21.02
N LEU A 5 -19.89 -1.01 20.92
CA LEU A 5 -20.47 -1.56 19.69
C LEU A 5 -21.02 -0.41 18.86
N GLY A 6 -20.58 -0.27 17.63
CA GLY A 6 -21.19 0.63 16.66
C GLY A 6 -21.96 -0.17 15.62
N PHE A 7 -23.14 0.31 15.21
CA PHE A 7 -23.88 -0.33 14.13
C PHE A 7 -24.45 0.68 13.13
N GLY A 8 -24.56 0.25 11.88
CA GLY A 8 -25.28 0.93 10.82
C GLY A 8 -26.30 -0.03 10.20
N ALA A 9 -27.48 0.46 9.85
CA ALA A 9 -28.55 -0.41 9.35
C ALA A 9 -29.44 0.29 8.33
N ARG A 10 -30.00 -0.47 7.39
CA ARG A 10 -31.08 0.01 6.50
C ARG A 10 -32.35 0.26 7.31
N SER A 11 -33.31 1.00 6.74
CA SER A 11 -34.59 1.28 7.41
C SER A 11 -35.45 0.03 7.63
N THR A 12 -35.15 -1.05 6.92
CA THR A 12 -35.83 -2.35 7.01
C THR A 12 -35.21 -3.32 8.01
N ALA A 13 -34.08 -2.97 8.62
CA ALA A 13 -33.37 -3.86 9.55
C ALA A 13 -34.07 -3.93 10.92
N THR A 14 -34.03 -5.10 11.52
CA THR A 14 -34.58 -5.41 12.85
C THR A 14 -33.46 -5.52 13.90
N ALA A 15 -33.83 -5.61 15.18
CA ALA A 15 -32.85 -5.85 16.24
C ALA A 15 -32.14 -7.20 16.07
N ASP A 16 -32.85 -8.24 15.61
CA ASP A 16 -32.30 -9.57 15.36
C ASP A 16 -31.21 -9.53 14.27
N ASP A 17 -31.39 -8.70 13.23
CA ASP A 17 -30.40 -8.52 12.16
C ASP A 17 -29.08 -7.90 12.68
N VAL A 18 -29.17 -7.03 13.69
CA VAL A 18 -27.99 -6.41 14.33
C VAL A 18 -27.33 -7.41 15.29
N GLU A 19 -28.12 -8.14 16.08
CA GLU A 19 -27.63 -9.13 17.04
C GLU A 19 -26.93 -10.32 16.35
N ALA A 20 -27.44 -10.76 15.19
CA ALA A 20 -26.84 -11.81 14.39
C ALA A 20 -25.42 -11.47 13.89
N LEU A 21 -25.05 -10.18 13.88
CA LEU A 21 -23.73 -9.70 13.49
C LEU A 21 -22.78 -9.49 14.66
N LEU A 22 -23.20 -9.74 15.91
CA LEU A 22 -22.33 -9.56 17.06
C LEU A 22 -21.21 -10.61 17.05
N PRO A 23 -19.93 -10.19 16.97
CA PRO A 23 -18.82 -11.12 17.08
C PRO A 23 -18.67 -11.60 18.54
N PRO A 24 -17.85 -12.64 18.80
CA PRO A 24 -17.40 -12.94 20.15
C PRO A 24 -16.79 -11.70 20.82
N LEU A 25 -17.27 -11.36 22.02
CA LEU A 25 -16.89 -10.14 22.74
C LEU A 25 -16.01 -10.47 23.94
N ASP A 26 -14.70 -10.22 23.79
CA ASP A 26 -13.73 -10.39 24.88
C ASP A 26 -13.63 -9.12 25.74
N GLY A 27 -14.72 -8.76 26.40
CA GLY A 27 -14.78 -7.58 27.27
C GLY A 27 -16.20 -7.17 27.66
N THR A 28 -16.29 -6.09 28.43
CA THR A 28 -17.55 -5.51 28.87
C THR A 28 -18.00 -4.45 27.87
N VAL A 29 -19.17 -4.64 27.26
CA VAL A 29 -19.80 -3.61 26.43
C VAL A 29 -20.33 -2.49 27.31
N VAL A 30 -19.82 -1.28 27.10
CA VAL A 30 -20.21 -0.08 27.88
C VAL A 30 -21.18 0.82 27.13
N ALA A 31 -21.32 0.64 25.82
CA ALA A 31 -22.29 1.36 25.00
C ALA A 31 -22.56 0.65 23.67
N LEU A 32 -23.79 0.80 23.18
CA LEU A 32 -24.19 0.61 21.79
C LEU A 32 -24.34 1.98 21.14
N SER A 33 -23.77 2.16 19.95
CA SER A 33 -23.73 3.45 19.27
C SER A 33 -24.11 3.39 17.80
N THR A 34 -24.73 4.45 17.29
CA THR A 34 -25.16 4.56 15.90
C THR A 34 -25.39 6.02 15.50
N VAL A 35 -25.89 6.26 14.29
CA VAL A 35 -26.37 7.57 13.82
C VAL A 35 -27.76 7.89 14.39
N ASP A 36 -28.06 9.16 14.65
CA ASP A 36 -29.36 9.61 15.23
C ASP A 36 -30.59 9.02 14.53
N ALA A 37 -30.54 8.86 13.19
CA ALA A 37 -31.60 8.26 12.40
C ALA A 37 -31.92 6.78 12.72
N ARG A 38 -31.15 6.15 13.61
CA ARG A 38 -31.33 4.76 14.09
C ARG A 38 -31.48 4.67 15.61
N ALA A 39 -31.80 5.77 16.29
CA ALA A 39 -31.97 5.81 17.74
C ALA A 39 -33.03 4.83 18.27
N ASP A 40 -34.15 4.65 17.57
CA ASP A 40 -35.21 3.72 17.98
C ASP A 40 -34.73 2.26 17.96
N LEU A 41 -34.14 1.83 16.85
CA LEU A 41 -33.55 0.49 16.71
C LEU A 41 -32.43 0.26 17.74
N ALA A 42 -31.61 1.28 18.01
CA ALA A 42 -30.56 1.20 19.03
C ALA A 42 -31.14 0.97 20.43
N ARG A 43 -32.24 1.65 20.78
CA ARG A 43 -32.94 1.45 22.06
C ARG A 43 -33.50 0.04 22.19
N GLU A 44 -34.04 -0.51 21.11
CA GLU A 44 -34.56 -1.89 21.10
C GLU A 44 -33.45 -2.92 21.38
N VAL A 45 -32.35 -2.88 20.62
CA VAL A 45 -31.20 -3.79 20.81
C VAL A 45 -30.60 -3.60 22.19
N ALA A 46 -30.39 -2.37 22.62
CA ALA A 46 -29.78 -2.08 23.91
C ALA A 46 -30.64 -2.54 25.11
N ALA A 47 -31.97 -2.51 25.00
CA ALA A 47 -32.87 -2.98 26.05
C ALA A 47 -32.73 -4.49 26.31
N ARG A 48 -32.43 -5.28 25.28
CA ARG A 48 -32.22 -6.74 25.39
C ARG A 48 -30.94 -7.10 26.14
N HIS A 49 -29.92 -6.25 26.06
CA HIS A 49 -28.60 -6.51 26.66
C HIS A 49 -28.26 -5.61 27.87
N GLY A 50 -29.11 -4.64 28.19
CA GLY A 50 -28.86 -3.66 29.26
C GLY A 50 -27.73 -2.67 28.92
N TRP A 51 -27.51 -2.36 27.65
CA TRP A 51 -26.45 -1.46 27.22
C TRP A 51 -26.90 0.01 27.22
N ARG A 52 -25.95 0.93 27.41
CA ARG A 52 -26.19 2.36 27.23
C ARG A 52 -26.24 2.69 25.74
N VAL A 53 -27.24 3.46 25.29
CA VAL A 53 -27.31 3.94 23.90
C VAL A 53 -26.61 5.29 23.76
N VAL A 54 -25.83 5.46 22.70
CA VAL A 54 -25.22 6.74 22.30
C VAL A 54 -25.43 6.95 20.81
N THR A 55 -26.16 8.00 20.43
CA THR A 55 -26.35 8.35 19.02
C THR A 55 -25.52 9.58 18.66
N HIS A 56 -25.19 9.71 17.37
CA HIS A 56 -24.43 10.84 16.84
C HIS A 56 -25.08 11.44 15.59
N PRO A 57 -24.96 12.76 15.40
CA PRO A 57 -25.24 13.39 14.12
C PRO A 57 -24.36 12.81 13.01
N ALA A 58 -24.91 12.70 11.80
CA ALA A 58 -24.16 12.20 10.65
C ALA A 58 -22.90 13.03 10.34
N GLY A 59 -22.96 14.35 10.56
CA GLY A 59 -21.83 15.26 10.35
C GLY A 59 -20.64 14.97 11.26
N ASP A 60 -20.90 14.62 12.53
CA ASP A 60 -19.85 14.26 13.48
C ASP A 60 -19.19 12.94 13.08
N LEU A 61 -20.00 11.96 12.66
CA LEU A 61 -19.50 10.68 12.13
C LEU A 61 -18.73 10.84 10.81
N ALA A 62 -19.01 11.87 10.01
CA ALA A 62 -18.33 12.11 8.74
C ALA A 62 -16.86 12.52 8.94
N GLY A 63 -16.55 13.17 10.05
CA GLY A 63 -15.19 13.60 10.41
C GLY A 63 -14.31 12.50 10.99
N VAL A 64 -14.87 11.33 11.28
CA VAL A 64 -14.11 10.21 11.87
C VAL A 64 -13.36 9.44 10.79
N ALA A 65 -12.04 9.35 10.92
CA ALA A 65 -11.23 8.50 10.07
C ALA A 65 -11.54 7.02 10.36
N VAL A 66 -11.99 6.29 9.33
CA VAL A 66 -12.35 4.87 9.41
C VAL A 66 -11.51 4.06 8.42
N PRO A 67 -11.20 2.77 8.69
CA PRO A 67 -10.32 1.99 7.83
C PRO A 67 -10.89 1.71 6.44
N ASN A 68 -12.21 1.58 6.33
CA ASN A 68 -12.90 1.15 5.11
C ASN A 68 -14.01 2.15 4.69
N PRO A 69 -13.65 3.39 4.31
CA PRO A 69 -14.64 4.40 3.96
C PRO A 69 -15.39 4.02 2.68
N SER A 70 -16.70 4.20 2.66
CA SER A 70 -17.57 3.96 1.49
C SER A 70 -18.20 5.24 0.98
N ALA A 71 -17.87 5.62 -0.26
CA ALA A 71 -18.49 6.76 -0.94
C ALA A 71 -19.99 6.58 -1.15
N VAL A 72 -20.44 5.33 -1.36
CA VAL A 72 -21.87 5.00 -1.49
C VAL A 72 -22.60 5.24 -0.18
N VAL A 73 -22.01 4.82 0.96
CA VAL A 73 -22.60 5.05 2.29
C VAL A 73 -22.59 6.54 2.62
N ALA A 74 -21.51 7.26 2.29
CA ALA A 74 -21.42 8.71 2.48
C ALA A 74 -22.54 9.47 1.77
N ALA A 75 -22.84 9.11 0.51
CA ALA A 75 -23.92 9.75 -0.25
C ALA A 75 -25.32 9.55 0.37
N HIS A 76 -25.57 8.42 1.03
CA HIS A 76 -26.88 8.10 1.60
C HIS A 76 -27.05 8.53 3.07
N THR A 77 -25.96 8.47 3.84
CA THR A 77 -26.01 8.63 5.31
C THR A 77 -25.27 9.87 5.79
N GLY A 78 -24.54 10.56 4.92
CA GLY A 78 -23.70 11.70 5.28
C GLY A 78 -22.35 11.31 5.90
N THR A 79 -22.08 10.02 6.15
CA THR A 79 -20.80 9.52 6.71
C THR A 79 -20.25 8.35 5.89
N PRO A 80 -18.92 8.21 5.72
CA PRO A 80 -18.34 7.10 4.96
C PRO A 80 -18.50 5.74 5.65
N SER A 81 -18.81 5.67 6.95
CA SER A 81 -19.09 4.43 7.67
C SER A 81 -19.79 4.72 9.00
N VAL A 82 -21.08 4.35 9.14
CA VAL A 82 -21.82 4.58 10.41
C VAL A 82 -21.28 3.73 11.54
N ALA A 83 -21.15 2.40 11.32
CA ALA A 83 -20.80 1.45 12.38
C ALA A 83 -19.40 1.72 12.97
N GLU A 84 -18.39 1.87 12.11
CA GLU A 84 -17.01 2.09 12.55
C GLU A 84 -16.86 3.48 13.19
N ALA A 85 -17.41 4.53 12.58
CA ALA A 85 -17.31 5.89 13.10
C ALA A 85 -17.99 6.05 14.46
N ALA A 86 -19.20 5.52 14.62
CA ALA A 86 -19.96 5.62 15.87
C ALA A 86 -19.27 4.86 17.02
N ALA A 87 -18.72 3.68 16.72
CA ALA A 87 -17.94 2.91 17.68
C ALA A 87 -16.70 3.70 18.16
N LEU A 88 -15.89 4.21 17.21
CA LEU A 88 -14.66 4.93 17.49
C LEU A 88 -14.92 6.25 18.24
N LEU A 89 -15.88 7.05 17.78
CA LEU A 89 -16.20 8.35 18.39
C LEU A 89 -16.68 8.19 19.84
N THR A 90 -17.57 7.24 20.08
CA THR A 90 -18.07 6.97 21.43
C THR A 90 -16.99 6.39 22.34
N ALA A 91 -16.12 5.52 21.82
CA ALA A 91 -15.00 5.00 22.59
C ALA A 91 -14.03 6.13 22.98
N ALA A 92 -13.66 6.99 22.03
CA ALA A 92 -12.74 8.11 22.23
C ALA A 92 -13.27 9.18 23.21
N ALA A 93 -14.60 9.35 23.31
CA ALA A 93 -15.24 10.25 24.28
C ALA A 93 -14.91 9.93 25.74
N SER A 94 -14.35 8.74 26.02
CA SER A 94 -13.87 8.34 27.35
C SER A 94 -12.44 8.81 27.67
N GLY A 95 -11.81 9.62 26.81
CA GLY A 95 -10.56 10.34 27.12
C GLY A 95 -9.27 9.71 26.60
N GLY A 96 -9.23 9.27 25.34
CA GLY A 96 -8.02 8.74 24.70
C GLY A 96 -8.25 8.32 23.24
N PRO A 97 -7.23 7.80 22.54
CA PRO A 97 -7.44 7.22 21.21
C PRO A 97 -8.34 5.99 21.31
N ALA A 98 -9.02 5.66 20.22
CA ALA A 98 -9.81 4.44 20.11
C ALA A 98 -9.40 3.66 18.87
N VAL A 99 -9.53 2.33 18.94
CA VAL A 99 -9.19 1.41 17.85
C VAL A 99 -10.30 0.40 17.65
N LEU A 100 -10.47 -0.06 16.41
CA LEU A 100 -11.36 -1.17 16.09
C LEU A 100 -10.67 -2.49 16.46
N VAL A 101 -11.25 -3.22 17.41
CA VAL A 101 -10.68 -4.49 17.92
C VAL A 101 -11.18 -5.70 17.13
N THR A 102 -12.25 -5.55 16.37
CA THR A 102 -12.74 -6.54 15.41
C THR A 102 -13.02 -5.88 14.07
N GLY A 103 -12.85 -6.64 12.98
CA GLY A 103 -13.26 -6.19 11.66
C GLY A 103 -14.77 -6.02 11.57
N LYS A 104 -15.24 -5.15 10.66
CA LYS A 104 -16.68 -4.95 10.44
C LYS A 104 -17.38 -6.26 10.06
N GLN A 105 -18.46 -6.57 10.76
CA GLN A 105 -19.37 -7.66 10.43
C GLN A 105 -20.49 -7.08 9.58
N VAL A 106 -20.80 -7.70 8.43
CA VAL A 106 -21.69 -7.12 7.42
C VAL A 106 -22.72 -8.15 7.01
N SER A 107 -24.00 -7.76 7.01
CA SER A 107 -25.08 -8.44 6.31
C SER A 107 -25.61 -7.56 5.18
N GLU A 108 -26.64 -8.01 4.47
CA GLU A 108 -27.28 -7.19 3.45
C GLU A 108 -27.90 -5.91 4.04
N VAL A 109 -28.44 -5.99 5.25
CA VAL A 109 -29.27 -4.94 5.87
C VAL A 109 -28.60 -4.23 7.05
N ALA A 110 -27.54 -4.79 7.64
CA ALA A 110 -26.88 -4.25 8.82
C ALA A 110 -25.35 -4.39 8.76
N THR A 111 -24.66 -3.60 9.58
CA THR A 111 -23.22 -3.66 9.77
C THR A 111 -22.89 -3.35 11.23
N VAL A 112 -22.00 -4.13 11.83
CA VAL A 112 -21.53 -3.95 13.22
C VAL A 112 -20.02 -3.82 13.25
N ALA A 113 -19.50 -2.94 14.10
CA ALA A 113 -18.09 -2.78 14.39
C ALA A 113 -17.87 -2.67 15.91
N VAL A 114 -16.72 -3.11 16.39
CA VAL A 114 -16.39 -3.05 17.83
C VAL A 114 -15.14 -2.21 18.02
N ALA A 115 -15.25 -1.16 18.83
CA ALA A 115 -14.14 -0.31 19.22
C ALA A 115 -13.82 -0.47 20.70
N ALA A 116 -12.60 -0.14 21.07
CA ALA A 116 -12.16 0.00 22.45
C ALA A 116 -11.22 1.20 22.57
N LEU A 117 -11.07 1.73 23.79
CA LEU A 117 -9.99 2.67 24.08
C LEU A 117 -8.63 2.01 23.83
N ALA A 118 -7.67 2.82 23.41
CA ALA A 118 -6.27 2.48 23.26
C ALA A 118 -5.41 3.46 24.06
N PRO A 119 -4.15 3.12 24.37
CA PRO A 119 -3.26 4.01 25.10
C PRO A 119 -2.64 5.03 24.14
N THR A 120 -2.19 6.15 24.69
CA THR A 120 -1.14 6.94 24.03
C THR A 120 0.17 6.18 24.10
N VAL A 121 0.95 6.21 23.02
CA VAL A 121 2.16 5.41 22.90
C VAL A 121 3.38 6.30 22.74
N THR A 122 4.45 5.99 23.48
CA THR A 122 5.78 6.55 23.19
C THR A 122 6.60 5.53 22.41
N VAL A 123 7.00 5.87 21.19
CA VAL A 123 7.82 5.01 20.33
C VAL A 123 9.28 5.46 20.41
N VAL A 124 10.15 4.61 20.96
CA VAL A 124 11.56 4.89 21.19
C VAL A 124 12.40 4.14 20.16
N GLY A 125 13.15 4.89 19.37
CA GLY A 125 14.19 4.35 18.50
C GLY A 125 15.34 3.79 19.33
N ILE A 126 15.83 2.60 18.95
CA ILE A 126 16.95 1.92 19.60
C ILE A 126 17.94 1.40 18.57
N GLY A 127 19.23 1.57 18.85
CA GLY A 127 20.35 1.04 18.08
C GLY A 127 20.62 -0.45 18.33
N ALA A 128 21.59 -1.01 17.61
CA ALA A 128 22.02 -2.39 17.80
C ALA A 128 22.81 -2.61 19.11
N ASP A 129 23.37 -1.53 19.66
CA ASP A 129 24.01 -1.39 20.97
C ASP A 129 23.01 -1.28 22.14
N GLY A 130 21.71 -1.37 21.86
CA GLY A 130 20.69 -1.56 22.89
C GLY A 130 20.52 -0.37 23.81
N ALA A 131 20.48 -0.61 25.13
CA ALA A 131 20.28 0.45 26.11
C ALA A 131 21.33 1.59 26.03
N ALA A 132 22.56 1.31 25.59
CA ALA A 132 23.61 2.33 25.44
C ALA A 132 23.30 3.36 24.34
N SER A 133 22.44 2.99 23.38
CA SER A 133 22.03 3.83 22.25
C SER A 133 20.95 4.86 22.61
N LEU A 134 20.32 4.69 23.76
CA LEU A 134 19.14 5.45 24.13
C LEU A 134 19.51 6.91 24.41
N SER A 135 18.76 7.82 23.82
CA SER A 135 18.81 9.22 24.22
C SER A 135 18.30 9.41 25.66
N PRO A 136 18.60 10.53 26.33
CA PRO A 136 18.02 10.84 27.64
C PRO A 136 16.48 10.76 27.65
N ALA A 137 15.84 11.18 26.56
CA ALA A 137 14.38 11.05 26.40
C ALA A 137 13.93 9.58 26.28
N GLY A 138 14.71 8.73 25.60
CA GLY A 138 14.44 7.30 25.49
C GLY A 138 14.55 6.58 26.84
N HIS A 139 15.59 6.90 27.62
CA HIS A 139 15.73 6.41 29.00
C HIS A 139 14.58 6.87 29.89
N ALA A 140 14.21 8.16 29.85
CA ALA A 140 13.10 8.69 30.62
C ALA A 140 11.77 8.01 30.24
N ALA A 141 11.53 7.78 28.95
CA ALA A 141 10.35 7.08 28.47
C ALA A 141 10.30 5.63 29.00
N LEU A 142 11.39 4.87 28.92
CA LEU A 142 11.45 3.48 29.40
C LEU A 142 11.30 3.38 30.93
N ALA A 143 11.87 4.32 31.68
CA ALA A 143 11.71 4.39 33.14
C ALA A 143 10.27 4.76 33.55
N ALA A 144 9.60 5.58 32.74
CA ALA A 144 8.19 5.92 32.91
C ALA A 144 7.24 4.87 32.30
N GLY A 145 7.70 3.93 31.49
CA GLY A 145 6.86 2.89 30.92
C GLY A 145 6.37 1.93 32.00
N THR A 146 5.11 1.48 31.91
CA THR A 146 4.63 0.33 32.69
C THR A 146 4.59 -0.94 31.83
N VAL A 147 4.53 -0.78 30.51
CA VAL A 147 4.54 -1.87 29.53
C VAL A 147 5.44 -1.46 28.36
N VAL A 148 6.28 -2.38 27.90
CA VAL A 148 7.20 -2.20 26.77
C VAL A 148 6.90 -3.22 25.68
N PHE A 149 6.55 -2.73 24.50
CA PHE A 149 6.34 -3.55 23.30
C PHE A 149 7.59 -3.55 22.43
N GLY A 150 7.91 -4.68 21.81
CA GLY A 150 9.05 -4.78 20.92
C GLY A 150 9.21 -6.15 20.29
N GLY A 151 10.13 -6.26 19.33
CA GLY A 151 10.59 -7.56 18.88
C GLY A 151 11.42 -8.22 19.99
N PRO A 152 11.45 -9.56 20.10
CA PRO A 152 12.17 -10.26 21.17
C PRO A 152 13.61 -9.73 21.37
N ARG A 153 14.38 -9.62 20.28
CA ARG A 153 15.74 -9.05 20.29
C ARG A 153 15.80 -7.64 20.90
N GLN A 154 14.82 -6.78 20.65
CA GLN A 154 14.82 -5.41 21.18
C GLN A 154 14.50 -5.38 22.67
N LEU A 155 13.60 -6.27 23.12
CA LEU A 155 13.24 -6.39 24.53
C LEU A 155 14.47 -6.84 25.32
N ASP A 156 15.17 -7.88 24.86
CA ASP A 156 16.39 -8.38 25.51
C ASP A 156 17.47 -7.29 25.68
N LEU A 157 17.55 -6.34 24.74
CA LEU A 157 18.51 -5.23 24.75
C LEU A 157 18.23 -4.15 25.81
N VAL A 158 17.03 -4.13 26.39
CA VAL A 158 16.63 -3.15 27.41
C VAL A 158 16.33 -3.76 28.77
N ASP A 159 16.52 -5.07 28.95
CA ASP A 159 16.22 -5.80 30.18
C ASP A 159 16.86 -5.21 31.43
N ALA A 160 18.08 -4.68 31.29
CA ALA A 160 18.81 -4.08 32.40
C ALA A 160 18.33 -2.66 32.77
N VAL A 161 17.49 -2.02 31.94
CA VAL A 161 17.12 -0.60 32.10
C VAL A 161 15.63 -0.36 32.28
N THR A 162 14.80 -1.40 32.33
CA THR A 162 13.37 -1.29 32.65
C THR A 162 12.87 -2.48 33.48
N THR A 163 11.93 -2.21 34.38
CA THR A 163 11.18 -3.22 35.15
C THR A 163 9.76 -3.41 34.63
N ALA A 164 9.40 -2.73 33.53
CA ALA A 164 8.10 -2.80 32.91
C ALA A 164 7.76 -4.21 32.40
N GLU A 165 6.46 -4.50 32.26
CA GLU A 165 6.00 -5.70 31.58
C GLU A 165 6.48 -5.67 30.11
N ARG A 166 7.22 -6.68 29.68
CA ARG A 166 7.75 -6.79 28.32
C ARG A 166 6.84 -7.68 27.50
N VAL A 167 6.21 -7.12 26.47
CA VAL A 167 5.26 -7.84 25.61
C VAL A 167 5.82 -7.92 24.19
N PRO A 168 6.10 -9.13 23.68
CA PRO A 168 6.57 -9.29 22.31
C PRO A 168 5.48 -8.90 21.30
N TRP A 169 5.90 -8.49 20.11
CA TRP A 169 4.97 -8.24 19.02
C TRP A 169 4.09 -9.46 18.70
N PRO A 170 2.78 -9.26 18.43
CA PRO A 170 1.91 -10.33 18.03
C PRO A 170 2.20 -10.78 16.60
N SER A 171 1.78 -12.00 16.25
CA SER A 171 1.84 -12.53 14.89
C SER A 171 0.45 -12.98 14.44
N PRO A 172 -0.10 -12.46 13.32
CA PRO A 172 0.44 -11.38 12.48
C PRO A 172 0.39 -10.01 13.19
N LEU A 173 1.36 -9.13 12.92
CA LEU A 173 1.52 -7.87 13.65
C LEU A 173 0.35 -6.90 13.45
N VAL A 174 0.16 -6.41 12.22
CA VAL A 174 -0.78 -5.30 11.94
C VAL A 174 -2.23 -5.64 12.29
N PRO A 175 -2.78 -6.83 11.94
CA PRO A 175 -4.16 -7.17 12.27
C PRO A 175 -4.41 -7.33 13.78
N SER A 176 -3.40 -7.75 14.54
CA SER A 176 -3.53 -8.02 15.98
C SER A 176 -3.20 -6.82 16.86
N LEU A 177 -2.55 -5.79 16.30
CA LEU A 177 -2.11 -4.60 17.03
C LEU A 177 -3.24 -3.80 17.70
N PRO A 178 -4.42 -3.57 17.05
CA PRO A 178 -5.54 -2.89 17.71
C PRO A 178 -5.99 -3.56 19.01
N ARG A 179 -6.09 -4.90 18.99
CA ARG A 179 -6.49 -5.68 20.17
C ARG A 179 -5.45 -5.56 21.28
N LEU A 180 -4.17 -5.76 20.96
CA LEU A 180 -3.09 -5.62 21.94
C LEU A 180 -3.09 -4.23 22.58
N LEU A 181 -3.25 -3.18 21.78
CA LEU A 181 -3.35 -1.81 22.30
C LEU A 181 -4.55 -1.68 23.25
N ALA A 182 -5.72 -2.19 22.88
CA ALA A 182 -6.91 -2.12 23.73
C ALA A 182 -6.77 -2.88 25.07
N GLU A 183 -6.08 -4.02 25.07
CA GLU A 183 -5.77 -4.79 26.28
C GLU A 183 -4.93 -3.96 27.27
N HIS A 184 -4.03 -3.10 26.76
CA HIS A 184 -3.16 -2.23 27.55
C HIS A 184 -3.61 -0.75 27.56
N HIS A 185 -4.87 -0.43 27.31
CA HIS A 185 -5.37 0.96 27.22
C HIS A 185 -5.10 1.84 28.46
N ALA A 186 -4.99 1.24 29.65
CA ALA A 186 -4.71 1.95 30.90
C ALA A 186 -3.21 2.04 31.24
N ALA A 187 -2.34 1.42 30.43
CA ALA A 187 -0.91 1.39 30.66
C ALA A 187 -0.19 2.59 30.04
N ARG A 188 0.97 2.94 30.60
CA ARG A 188 1.94 3.82 29.92
C ARG A 188 2.78 2.97 28.98
N VAL A 189 2.33 2.88 27.73
CA VAL A 189 2.94 2.01 26.72
C VAL A 189 4.14 2.69 26.06
N VAL A 190 5.28 2.01 26.13
CA VAL A 190 6.49 2.32 25.37
C VAL A 190 6.66 1.26 24.28
N VAL A 191 6.98 1.68 23.07
CA VAL A 191 7.25 0.79 21.93
C VAL A 191 8.71 0.96 21.52
N LEU A 192 9.45 -0.13 21.43
CA LEU A 192 10.79 -0.15 20.85
C LEU A 192 10.72 -0.28 19.33
N ALA A 193 11.49 0.54 18.64
CA ALA A 193 11.65 0.49 17.18
C ALA A 193 13.13 0.51 16.81
N SER A 194 13.54 -0.29 15.82
CA SER A 194 14.95 -0.36 15.42
C SER A 194 15.30 0.88 14.62
N GLY A 195 16.34 1.62 15.03
CA GLY A 195 16.73 2.89 14.41
C GLY A 195 15.61 3.94 14.51
N ASP A 196 15.39 4.71 13.44
CA ASP A 196 14.35 5.73 13.40
C ASP A 196 12.94 5.10 13.31
N PRO A 197 12.06 5.33 14.29
CA PRO A 197 10.70 4.77 14.28
C PRO A 197 9.85 5.14 13.07
N MET A 198 10.17 6.25 12.39
CA MET A 198 9.42 6.79 11.25
C MET A 198 10.03 6.43 9.89
N TYR A 199 11.21 5.78 9.87
CA TYR A 199 11.89 5.39 8.64
C TYR A 199 11.79 3.88 8.40
N HIS A 200 10.79 3.44 7.62
CA HIS A 200 10.44 2.01 7.46
C HIS A 200 10.12 1.29 8.79
N GLY A 201 9.86 2.05 9.86
CA GLY A 201 9.60 1.54 11.21
C GLY A 201 8.11 1.44 11.59
N ILE A 202 7.86 0.94 12.79
CA ILE A 202 6.51 0.72 13.34
C ILE A 202 5.76 2.02 13.66
N GLY A 203 6.47 3.14 13.83
CA GLY A 203 5.90 4.45 14.19
C GLY A 203 4.84 4.90 13.18
N GLY A 204 5.11 4.77 11.87
CA GLY A 204 4.13 5.11 10.84
C GLY A 204 2.85 4.26 10.88
N THR A 205 2.94 3.01 11.31
CA THR A 205 1.77 2.14 11.52
C THR A 205 0.96 2.58 12.74
N LEU A 206 1.63 2.88 13.85
CA LEU A 206 0.99 3.36 15.07
C LEU A 206 0.31 4.72 14.85
N VAL A 207 0.95 5.65 14.11
CA VAL A 207 0.35 6.94 13.76
C VAL A 207 -0.92 6.77 12.92
N ARG A 208 -0.94 5.81 11.98
CA ARG A 208 -2.18 5.51 11.21
C ARG A 208 -3.29 4.93 12.06
N LEU A 209 -2.96 4.17 13.11
CA LEU A 209 -3.95 3.53 13.99
C LEU A 209 -4.47 4.46 15.08
N LEU A 210 -3.59 5.25 15.70
CA LEU A 210 -3.88 6.05 16.89
C LEU A 210 -4.01 7.55 16.60
N GLY A 211 -3.54 8.00 15.43
CA GLY A 211 -3.39 9.41 15.10
C GLY A 211 -2.11 10.03 15.65
N ALA A 212 -1.58 11.03 14.95
CA ALA A 212 -0.30 11.66 15.29
C ALA A 212 -0.27 12.30 16.69
N GLY A 213 -1.41 12.81 17.18
CA GLY A 213 -1.52 13.41 18.52
C GLY A 213 -1.38 12.42 19.68
N HIS A 214 -1.49 11.10 19.42
CA HIS A 214 -1.43 10.06 20.44
C HIS A 214 -0.17 9.19 20.36
N VAL A 215 0.76 9.56 19.46
CA VAL A 215 2.03 8.86 19.28
C VAL A 215 3.17 9.84 19.46
N HIS A 216 3.88 9.72 20.58
CA HIS A 216 5.11 10.47 20.81
C HIS A 216 6.29 9.67 20.26
N VAL A 217 7.11 10.26 19.39
CA VAL A 217 8.26 9.58 18.79
C VAL A 217 9.56 10.15 19.37
N VAL A 218 10.38 9.28 19.94
CA VAL A 218 11.77 9.58 20.31
C VAL A 218 12.66 8.96 19.22
N PRO A 219 13.25 9.78 18.32
CA PRO A 219 14.00 9.27 17.20
C PRO A 219 15.37 8.73 17.61
N HIS A 220 15.94 7.89 16.74
CA HIS A 220 17.31 7.40 16.78
C HIS A 220 17.86 7.41 15.35
N PRO A 221 19.18 7.62 15.11
CA PRO A 221 19.76 7.48 13.78
C PRO A 221 19.30 6.19 13.07
N SER A 222 18.80 6.32 11.84
CA SER A 222 18.41 5.18 11.02
C SER A 222 19.62 4.41 10.53
N SER A 223 19.44 3.15 10.14
CA SER A 223 20.52 2.36 9.51
C SER A 223 21.04 3.00 8.22
N VAL A 224 20.19 3.76 7.52
CA VAL A 224 20.59 4.58 6.35
C VAL A 224 21.53 5.70 6.76
N SER A 225 21.19 6.46 7.81
CA SER A 225 22.02 7.56 8.31
C SER A 225 23.39 7.04 8.78
N LEU A 226 23.38 5.91 9.50
CA LEU A 226 24.61 5.24 9.95
C LEU A 226 25.44 4.74 8.77
N ALA A 227 24.82 4.08 7.77
CA ALA A 227 25.51 3.60 6.58
C ALA A 227 26.14 4.76 5.78
N CYS A 228 25.39 5.82 5.53
CA CYS A 228 25.87 7.04 4.89
C CYS A 228 27.07 7.63 5.63
N ALA A 229 27.03 7.70 6.96
CA ALA A 229 28.15 8.20 7.77
C ALA A 229 29.41 7.33 7.65
N ARG A 230 29.29 6.00 7.54
CA ARG A 230 30.43 5.09 7.34
C ARG A 230 31.01 5.16 5.94
N LEU A 231 30.15 5.35 4.95
CA LEU A 231 30.53 5.37 3.53
C LEU A 231 30.96 6.77 3.05
N GLY A 232 30.70 7.82 3.83
CA GLY A 232 30.88 9.20 3.41
C GLY A 232 29.90 9.62 2.30
N TRP A 233 28.71 9.02 2.28
CA TRP A 233 27.68 9.31 1.26
C TRP A 233 26.71 10.39 1.78
N PRO A 234 26.48 11.49 1.05
CA PRO A 234 25.41 12.43 1.37
C PRO A 234 24.06 11.74 1.30
N LEU A 235 23.26 11.85 2.38
CA LEU A 235 21.99 11.13 2.51
C LEU A 235 20.97 11.53 1.42
N ASP A 236 21.00 12.78 0.97
CA ASP A 236 20.14 13.37 -0.05
C ASP A 236 20.47 12.91 -1.49
N ASP A 237 21.65 12.34 -1.73
CA ASP A 237 22.06 11.77 -3.02
C ASP A 237 21.91 10.23 -3.08
N VAL A 238 21.41 9.60 -2.02
CA VAL A 238 21.22 8.15 -1.95
C VAL A 238 19.77 7.77 -2.20
N GLU A 239 19.56 6.85 -3.15
CA GLU A 239 18.26 6.19 -3.30
C GLU A 239 18.15 5.01 -2.32
N VAL A 240 17.01 4.88 -1.64
CA VAL A 240 16.80 3.78 -0.68
C VAL A 240 15.73 2.82 -1.17
N VAL A 241 16.09 1.54 -1.23
CA VAL A 241 15.19 0.44 -1.60
C VAL A 241 15.00 -0.45 -0.37
N SER A 242 13.75 -0.74 0.00
CA SER A 242 13.48 -1.63 1.13
C SER A 242 13.07 -3.01 0.64
N ALA A 243 13.83 -4.04 1.04
CA ALA A 243 13.48 -5.45 0.91
C ALA A 243 12.70 -5.96 2.15
N VAL A 244 12.63 -5.18 3.24
CA VAL A 244 11.83 -5.53 4.42
C VAL A 244 10.34 -5.61 4.05
N GLY A 245 9.78 -6.82 4.07
CA GLY A 245 8.38 -7.09 3.71
C GLY A 245 8.04 -6.86 2.23
N ARG A 246 9.04 -6.74 1.35
CA ARG A 246 8.87 -6.40 -0.08
C ARG A 246 9.91 -7.15 -0.94
N SER A 247 9.66 -7.31 -2.23
CA SER A 247 10.65 -7.91 -3.13
C SER A 247 11.83 -6.95 -3.37
N VAL A 248 13.05 -7.51 -3.32
CA VAL A 248 14.30 -6.83 -3.71
C VAL A 248 14.33 -6.46 -5.20
N ASP A 249 13.46 -7.05 -6.04
CA ASP A 249 13.35 -6.71 -7.47
C ASP A 249 13.09 -5.23 -7.73
N ALA A 250 12.52 -4.49 -6.76
CA ALA A 250 12.36 -3.04 -6.86
C ALA A 250 13.69 -2.29 -7.11
N LEU A 251 14.82 -2.90 -6.74
CA LEU A 251 16.17 -2.42 -7.05
C LEU A 251 16.37 -2.19 -8.55
N ARG A 252 15.86 -3.09 -9.41
CA ARG A 252 16.02 -3.03 -10.87
C ARG A 252 15.56 -1.71 -11.49
N ARG A 253 14.62 -1.01 -10.84
CA ARG A 253 14.07 0.26 -11.34
C ARG A 253 15.00 1.44 -11.10
N VAL A 254 15.90 1.37 -10.11
CA VAL A 254 16.69 2.52 -9.65
C VAL A 254 18.18 2.43 -10.01
N LEU A 255 18.60 1.34 -10.65
CA LEU A 255 19.98 1.16 -11.07
C LEU A 255 20.30 2.04 -12.28
N HIS A 256 21.23 2.96 -12.09
CA HIS A 256 21.83 3.81 -13.12
C HIS A 256 23.30 4.03 -12.78
N ASP A 257 24.14 4.21 -13.80
CA ASP A 257 25.57 4.45 -13.62
C ASP A 257 25.82 5.67 -12.71
N GLY A 258 26.81 5.55 -11.82
CA GLY A 258 27.20 6.60 -10.88
C GLY A 258 26.21 6.86 -9.73
N ARG A 259 25.06 6.17 -9.68
CA ARG A 259 24.12 6.30 -8.56
C ARG A 259 24.55 5.50 -7.34
N ARG A 260 24.15 6.00 -6.16
CA ARG A 260 24.34 5.32 -4.87
C ARG A 260 23.00 4.82 -4.38
N VAL A 261 22.94 3.53 -4.06
CA VAL A 261 21.72 2.88 -3.58
C VAL A 261 22.00 2.19 -2.25
N LEU A 262 21.13 2.40 -1.26
CA LEU A 262 21.09 1.60 -0.04
C LEU A 262 19.89 0.66 -0.08
N VAL A 263 20.13 -0.62 0.13
CA VAL A 263 19.10 -1.65 0.24
C VAL A 263 18.91 -2.04 1.70
N LEU A 264 17.74 -1.74 2.26
CA LEU A 264 17.35 -2.23 3.58
C LEU A 264 17.04 -3.72 3.48
N SER A 265 17.85 -4.52 4.16
CA SER A 265 17.83 -5.98 4.05
C SER A 265 16.66 -6.61 4.78
N ALA A 266 16.10 -7.67 4.20
CA ALA A 266 15.17 -8.55 4.91
C ALA A 266 15.90 -9.59 5.80
N GLY A 267 17.20 -9.79 5.58
CA GLY A 267 18.02 -10.75 6.31
C GLY A 267 19.28 -11.17 5.54
N ALA A 268 19.92 -12.24 5.98
CA ALA A 268 21.17 -12.76 5.39
C ALA A 268 21.05 -13.11 3.89
N GLY A 269 19.84 -13.40 3.39
CA GLY A 269 19.60 -13.73 1.98
C GLY A 269 19.53 -12.54 1.02
N THR A 270 19.41 -11.30 1.51
CA THR A 270 19.26 -10.14 0.62
C THR A 270 20.55 -9.76 -0.14
N PRO A 271 21.75 -9.72 0.47
CA PRO A 271 22.96 -9.34 -0.27
C PRO A 271 23.28 -10.24 -1.48
N PRO A 272 23.15 -11.58 -1.42
CA PRO A 272 23.28 -12.43 -2.60
C PRO A 272 22.26 -12.12 -3.70
N GLN A 273 21.01 -11.81 -3.33
CA GLN A 273 19.96 -11.43 -4.27
C GLN A 273 20.26 -10.08 -4.95
N VAL A 274 20.79 -9.11 -4.20
CA VAL A 274 21.28 -7.84 -4.75
C VAL A 274 22.38 -8.09 -5.78
N ALA A 275 23.39 -8.88 -5.43
CA ALA A 275 24.47 -9.22 -6.35
C ALA A 275 23.97 -9.94 -7.62
N GLN A 276 22.96 -10.80 -7.49
CA GLN A 276 22.32 -11.44 -8.64
C GLN A 276 21.61 -10.42 -9.55
N ILE A 277 20.82 -9.51 -8.98
CA ILE A 277 20.14 -8.45 -9.74
C ILE A 277 21.15 -7.60 -10.51
N LEU A 278 22.26 -7.22 -9.86
CA LEU A 278 23.31 -6.41 -10.49
C LEU A 278 23.90 -7.12 -11.72
N ARG A 279 24.18 -8.43 -11.63
CA ARG A 279 24.63 -9.22 -12.79
C ARG A 279 23.61 -9.28 -13.91
N GLU A 280 22.34 -9.54 -13.59
CA GLU A 280 21.27 -9.66 -14.59
C GLU A 280 20.95 -8.34 -15.29
N THR A 281 21.30 -7.21 -14.68
CA THR A 281 20.93 -5.87 -15.17
C THR A 281 22.12 -5.09 -15.76
N GLY A 282 23.30 -5.72 -15.88
CA GLY A 282 24.50 -5.09 -16.45
C GLY A 282 25.20 -4.11 -15.50
N PHE A 283 25.12 -4.36 -14.20
CA PHE A 283 25.74 -3.60 -13.11
C PHE A 283 26.69 -4.47 -12.26
N ASP A 284 27.19 -5.58 -12.80
CA ASP A 284 28.11 -6.52 -12.15
C ASP A 284 29.42 -5.87 -11.71
N ALA A 285 29.84 -4.79 -12.36
CA ALA A 285 30.99 -4.00 -11.97
C ALA A 285 30.75 -3.09 -10.75
N SER A 286 29.55 -3.03 -10.19
CA SER A 286 29.23 -2.15 -9.04
C SER A 286 29.98 -2.55 -7.78
N ASP A 287 30.35 -1.57 -6.96
CA ASP A 287 30.90 -1.86 -5.62
C ASP A 287 29.76 -2.16 -4.66
N VAL A 288 29.75 -3.40 -4.14
CA VAL A 288 28.78 -3.84 -3.14
C VAL A 288 29.45 -3.90 -1.78
N THR A 289 28.89 -3.18 -0.82
CA THR A 289 29.35 -3.17 0.57
C THR A 289 28.21 -3.63 1.46
N VAL A 290 28.47 -4.63 2.30
CA VAL A 290 27.56 -5.09 3.35
C VAL A 290 27.96 -4.40 4.65
N LEU A 291 27.00 -3.73 5.27
CA LEU A 291 27.16 -3.07 6.56
C LEU A 291 26.27 -3.78 7.58
N GLU A 292 26.89 -4.42 8.55
CA GLU A 292 26.22 -5.27 9.54
C GLU A 292 26.16 -4.58 10.89
N SER A 293 25.07 -4.84 11.62
CA SER A 293 24.92 -4.45 13.03
C SER A 293 25.31 -2.99 13.31
N LEU A 294 25.02 -2.08 12.37
CA LEU A 294 25.41 -0.68 12.42
C LEU A 294 25.04 -0.02 13.75
N GLY A 295 26.01 0.66 14.36
CA GLY A 295 25.93 1.28 15.69
C GLY A 295 26.14 0.31 16.86
N GLY A 296 26.18 -1.01 16.61
CA GLY A 296 26.33 -2.05 17.63
C GLY A 296 27.78 -2.47 17.90
N PRO A 297 28.00 -3.29 18.94
CA PRO A 297 29.32 -3.85 19.27
C PRO A 297 29.86 -4.79 18.19
N ASP A 298 28.98 -5.44 17.44
CA ASP A 298 29.31 -6.35 16.34
C ASP A 298 29.30 -5.65 14.96
N GLU A 299 29.43 -4.32 14.93
CA GLU A 299 29.43 -3.57 13.67
C GLU A 299 30.57 -4.04 12.75
N ARG A 300 30.22 -4.40 11.51
CA ARG A 300 31.17 -4.87 10.49
C ARG A 300 30.85 -4.24 9.14
N VAL A 301 31.89 -3.88 8.39
CA VAL A 301 31.78 -3.38 7.02
C VAL A 301 32.70 -4.22 6.14
N HIS A 302 32.13 -4.87 5.12
CA HIS A 302 32.87 -5.77 4.24
C HIS A 302 32.21 -5.88 2.85
N HIS A 303 32.86 -6.57 1.92
CA HIS A 303 32.38 -6.75 0.54
C HIS A 303 31.86 -8.16 0.24
N ASP A 304 32.00 -9.10 1.19
CA ASP A 304 31.50 -10.47 1.02
C ASP A 304 29.98 -10.54 1.19
N VAL A 305 29.25 -10.67 0.08
CA VAL A 305 27.78 -10.78 0.08
C VAL A 305 27.27 -12.14 0.58
N THR A 306 28.13 -13.15 0.74
CA THR A 306 27.73 -14.50 1.19
C THR A 306 27.85 -14.69 2.69
N ALA A 307 28.66 -13.87 3.36
CA ALA A 307 28.93 -13.96 4.80
C ALA A 307 28.03 -13.04 5.65
N ALA A 308 26.90 -12.57 5.10
CA ALA A 308 26.06 -11.58 5.75
C ALA A 308 25.22 -12.15 6.91
N GLY A 309 25.25 -11.50 8.07
CA GLY A 309 24.39 -11.74 9.20
C GLY A 309 22.95 -11.24 8.97
N PRO A 310 22.02 -11.51 9.91
CA PRO A 310 20.61 -11.18 9.75
C PRO A 310 20.30 -9.67 9.79
N LEU A 311 21.15 -8.86 10.43
CA LEU A 311 20.99 -7.41 10.51
C LEU A 311 22.03 -6.74 9.62
N ASN A 312 21.65 -6.48 8.36
CA ASN A 312 22.53 -5.84 7.40
C ASN A 312 21.83 -4.76 6.56
N VAL A 313 22.63 -3.87 5.98
CA VAL A 313 22.26 -2.95 4.90
C VAL A 313 23.25 -3.18 3.77
N VAL A 314 22.75 -3.21 2.53
CA VAL A 314 23.61 -3.37 1.35
C VAL A 314 23.75 -2.04 0.65
N ALA A 315 24.97 -1.53 0.55
CA ALA A 315 25.30 -0.36 -0.21
C ALA A 315 25.83 -0.73 -1.58
N VAL A 316 25.31 -0.07 -2.61
CA VAL A 316 25.72 -0.26 -4.01
C VAL A 316 26.15 1.07 -4.58
N ALA A 317 27.44 1.19 -4.90
CA ALA A 317 27.93 2.25 -5.79
C ALA A 317 27.82 1.72 -7.22
N CYS A 318 26.79 2.16 -7.93
CA CYS A 318 26.41 1.59 -9.22
C CYS A 318 27.45 1.91 -10.29
N ARG A 319 27.97 0.87 -10.92
CA ARG A 319 28.85 0.95 -12.10
C ARG A 319 28.33 -0.01 -13.16
N GLY A 320 27.92 0.51 -14.30
CA GLY A 320 27.35 -0.32 -15.36
C GLY A 320 26.74 0.46 -16.50
N THR A 321 26.68 -0.17 -17.67
CA THR A 321 26.05 0.42 -18.88
C THR A 321 24.57 0.05 -19.02
N GLY A 322 24.02 -0.64 -18.01
CA GLY A 322 22.62 -1.01 -17.95
C GLY A 322 21.71 0.14 -17.53
N GLY A 323 20.51 -0.23 -17.08
CA GLY A 323 19.50 0.71 -16.61
C GLY A 323 18.42 0.96 -17.65
N LEU A 324 17.22 1.18 -17.16
CA LEU A 324 16.04 1.39 -18.00
C LEU A 324 15.69 2.88 -18.03
N PRO A 325 15.26 3.44 -19.18
CA PRO A 325 14.73 4.80 -19.24
C PRO A 325 13.69 5.09 -18.16
N VAL A 326 13.70 6.32 -17.67
CA VAL A 326 12.75 6.82 -16.65
C VAL A 326 11.48 7.40 -17.27
N VAL A 327 11.47 7.61 -18.59
CA VAL A 327 10.30 8.06 -19.35
C VAL A 327 9.59 6.87 -20.00
N PRO A 328 8.27 6.96 -20.22
CA PRO A 328 7.54 5.89 -20.88
C PRO A 328 8.02 5.55 -22.29
N GLY A 329 7.73 4.34 -22.73
CA GLY A 329 8.14 3.79 -24.01
C GLY A 329 9.42 2.98 -23.90
N LEU A 330 9.45 2.00 -23.00
CA LEU A 330 10.49 0.97 -23.02
C LEU A 330 10.42 0.17 -24.33
N ALA A 331 11.56 -0.39 -24.75
CA ALA A 331 11.63 -1.20 -25.96
C ALA A 331 10.68 -2.41 -25.86
N ASP A 332 10.10 -2.81 -26.99
CA ASP A 332 9.16 -3.94 -27.01
C ASP A 332 9.81 -5.25 -26.52
N GLY A 333 11.12 -5.42 -26.78
CA GLY A 333 11.92 -6.56 -26.32
C GLY A 333 12.21 -6.57 -24.81
N SER A 334 11.86 -5.53 -24.07
CA SER A 334 11.95 -5.51 -22.60
C SER A 334 10.83 -6.32 -21.93
N TYR A 335 9.85 -6.79 -22.69
CA TYR A 335 8.69 -7.54 -22.20
C TYR A 335 8.66 -8.93 -22.81
N THR A 336 8.44 -9.94 -21.96
CA THR A 336 7.94 -11.22 -22.46
C THR A 336 6.50 -11.00 -22.95
N SER A 337 6.20 -11.46 -24.16
CA SER A 337 4.86 -11.36 -24.77
C SER A 337 4.60 -12.51 -25.76
N ASP A 338 3.34 -12.79 -26.04
CA ASP A 338 2.88 -13.71 -27.10
C ASP A 338 2.53 -12.96 -28.40
N GLY A 339 3.12 -11.79 -28.60
CA GLY A 339 2.77 -10.86 -29.68
C GLY A 339 1.69 -9.85 -29.32
N GLN A 340 0.90 -10.07 -28.27
CA GLN A 340 -0.08 -9.11 -27.75
C GLN A 340 0.60 -8.13 -26.77
N LEU A 341 1.12 -7.04 -27.32
CA LEU A 341 1.83 -5.98 -26.61
C LEU A 341 1.49 -4.64 -27.26
N THR A 342 1.08 -3.66 -26.44
CA THR A 342 0.99 -2.26 -26.86
C THR A 342 2.38 -1.80 -27.31
N LYS A 343 2.57 -1.49 -28.58
CA LYS A 343 3.90 -1.15 -29.12
C LYS A 343 4.45 0.12 -28.50
N ARG A 344 5.77 0.21 -28.36
CA ARG A 344 6.53 1.30 -27.73
C ARG A 344 5.96 2.71 -27.95
N GLU A 345 5.73 3.11 -29.19
CA GLU A 345 5.27 4.47 -29.53
C GLU A 345 3.84 4.70 -29.05
N ILE A 346 2.96 3.71 -29.26
CA ILE A 346 1.58 3.76 -28.76
C ILE A 346 1.57 3.75 -27.24
N ARG A 347 2.42 2.93 -26.59
CA ARG A 347 2.55 2.86 -25.14
C ARG A 347 3.01 4.20 -24.56
N ALA A 348 4.01 4.84 -25.16
CA ALA A 348 4.47 6.16 -24.73
C ALA A 348 3.34 7.22 -24.77
N VAL A 349 2.61 7.31 -25.89
CA VAL A 349 1.46 8.23 -26.03
C VAL A 349 0.33 7.86 -25.06
N THR A 350 0.07 6.58 -24.86
CA THR A 350 -0.93 6.08 -23.90
C THR A 350 -0.58 6.49 -22.48
N LEU A 351 0.68 6.34 -22.06
CA LEU A 351 1.11 6.77 -20.72
C LEU A 351 1.11 8.30 -20.58
N ALA A 352 1.37 9.05 -21.65
CA ALA A 352 1.23 10.51 -21.64
C ALA A 352 -0.24 10.93 -21.46
N ALA A 353 -1.17 10.29 -22.17
CA ALA A 353 -2.62 10.51 -22.00
C ALA A 353 -3.11 10.07 -20.61
N LEU A 354 -2.58 8.96 -20.10
CA LEU A 354 -2.80 8.50 -18.74
C LEU A 354 -2.06 9.35 -17.70
N GLY A 355 -1.14 10.25 -18.01
CA GLY A 355 -0.39 11.12 -17.07
C GLY A 355 -0.32 10.70 -15.59
N PRO A 356 0.46 9.66 -15.21
CA PRO A 356 0.54 9.17 -13.83
C PRO A 356 0.93 10.26 -12.84
N ARG A 357 0.23 10.33 -11.69
CA ARG A 357 0.60 11.23 -10.58
C ARG A 357 0.92 10.43 -9.31
N PRO A 358 1.82 10.94 -8.44
CA PRO A 358 2.14 10.29 -7.18
C PRO A 358 0.89 9.90 -6.37
N GLY A 359 0.78 8.63 -6.00
CA GLY A 359 -0.30 8.11 -5.15
C GLY A 359 -1.52 7.62 -5.89
N GLU A 360 -1.62 7.86 -7.20
CA GLU A 360 -2.77 7.44 -8.02
C GLU A 360 -2.81 5.93 -8.25
N LEU A 361 -4.03 5.40 -8.38
CA LEU A 361 -4.34 4.02 -8.73
C LEU A 361 -4.81 3.90 -10.18
N LEU A 362 -4.13 3.05 -10.95
CA LEU A 362 -4.54 2.63 -12.30
C LEU A 362 -5.28 1.29 -12.26
N TRP A 363 -6.36 1.16 -13.03
CA TRP A 363 -6.80 -0.14 -13.54
C TRP A 363 -6.31 -0.34 -14.97
N ASP A 364 -5.62 -1.45 -15.23
CA ASP A 364 -5.21 -1.90 -16.57
C ASP A 364 -6.09 -3.09 -16.96
N VAL A 365 -7.14 -2.83 -17.74
CA VAL A 365 -8.17 -3.80 -18.10
C VAL A 365 -7.82 -4.46 -19.44
N GLY A 366 -7.68 -5.79 -19.41
CA GLY A 366 -7.15 -6.55 -20.54
C GLY A 366 -5.64 -6.35 -20.68
N ALA A 367 -4.93 -6.56 -19.56
CA ALA A 367 -3.53 -6.16 -19.42
C ALA A 367 -2.58 -6.86 -20.40
N GLY A 368 -2.90 -8.07 -20.86
CA GLY A 368 -2.06 -8.84 -21.78
C GLY A 368 -0.68 -9.15 -21.21
N SER A 369 0.32 -8.36 -21.58
CA SER A 369 1.70 -8.42 -21.04
C SER A 369 1.94 -7.47 -19.87
N GLY A 370 0.96 -6.63 -19.51
CA GLY A 370 1.01 -5.70 -18.37
C GLY A 370 1.85 -4.46 -18.64
N SER A 371 2.24 -4.21 -19.89
CA SER A 371 3.23 -3.18 -20.20
C SER A 371 2.78 -1.77 -19.81
N VAL A 372 1.48 -1.45 -19.88
CA VAL A 372 0.97 -0.14 -19.47
C VAL A 372 1.00 0.01 -17.95
N ALA A 373 0.47 -0.97 -17.20
CA ALA A 373 0.57 -0.98 -15.75
C ALA A 373 2.01 -0.93 -15.23
N VAL A 374 2.93 -1.66 -15.88
CA VAL A 374 4.34 -1.66 -15.50
C VAL A 374 4.96 -0.27 -15.66
N GLU A 375 4.78 0.37 -16.81
CA GLU A 375 5.35 1.71 -17.04
C GLU A 375 4.68 2.79 -16.18
N TRP A 376 3.38 2.64 -15.88
CA TRP A 376 2.68 3.47 -14.90
C TRP A 376 3.32 3.40 -13.51
N LEU A 377 3.59 2.19 -13.00
CA LEU A 377 4.23 2.00 -11.70
C LEU A 377 5.69 2.46 -11.68
N ARG A 378 6.35 2.49 -12.85
CA ARG A 378 7.73 2.99 -12.93
C ARG A 378 7.80 4.51 -12.79
N ALA A 379 6.76 5.24 -13.20
CA ALA A 379 6.71 6.70 -13.19
C ALA A 379 6.91 7.30 -11.79
N HIS A 380 6.35 6.69 -10.74
CA HIS A 380 6.57 7.13 -9.37
C HIS A 380 6.37 5.99 -8.36
N ARG A 381 7.19 5.97 -7.29
CA ARG A 381 7.19 4.90 -6.27
C ARG A 381 5.89 4.73 -5.48
N SER A 382 5.06 5.77 -5.46
CA SER A 382 3.76 5.74 -4.77
C SER A 382 2.57 5.48 -5.69
N CYS A 383 2.79 5.40 -7.02
CA CYS A 383 1.76 4.93 -7.93
C CYS A 383 1.35 3.51 -7.57
N ARG A 384 0.08 3.18 -7.81
CA ARG A 384 -0.49 1.85 -7.64
C ARG A 384 -1.15 1.41 -8.93
N ALA A 385 -1.24 0.11 -9.16
CA ALA A 385 -1.95 -0.42 -10.32
C ALA A 385 -2.53 -1.79 -10.01
N VAL A 386 -3.70 -2.06 -10.59
CA VAL A 386 -4.29 -3.39 -10.68
C VAL A 386 -4.40 -3.76 -12.16
N ALA A 387 -3.74 -4.83 -12.55
CA ALA A 387 -3.85 -5.41 -13.88
C ALA A 387 -4.89 -6.54 -13.87
N VAL A 388 -5.89 -6.44 -14.73
CA VAL A 388 -6.95 -7.45 -14.87
C VAL A 388 -6.77 -8.19 -16.17
N GLU A 389 -6.57 -9.50 -16.08
CA GLU A 389 -6.33 -10.37 -17.23
C GLU A 389 -7.07 -11.69 -17.05
N ARG A 390 -7.79 -12.14 -18.08
CA ARG A 390 -8.62 -13.35 -18.01
C ARG A 390 -7.80 -14.63 -18.21
N ASP A 391 -6.75 -14.53 -19.02
CA ASP A 391 -5.90 -15.67 -19.35
C ASP A 391 -4.85 -15.84 -18.23
N PRO A 392 -4.84 -16.98 -17.51
CA PRO A 392 -3.92 -17.20 -16.40
C PRO A 392 -2.45 -17.19 -16.84
N VAL A 393 -2.12 -17.66 -18.04
CA VAL A 393 -0.75 -17.66 -18.58
C VAL A 393 -0.28 -16.24 -18.85
N ARG A 394 -1.18 -15.38 -19.37
CA ARG A 394 -0.89 -13.95 -19.53
C ARG A 394 -0.77 -13.24 -18.19
N ALA A 395 -1.63 -13.55 -17.22
CA ALA A 395 -1.56 -12.97 -15.88
C ALA A 395 -0.24 -13.32 -15.16
N ASP A 396 0.25 -14.56 -15.30
CA ASP A 396 1.58 -14.94 -14.81
C ASP A 396 2.69 -14.13 -15.50
N ARG A 397 2.54 -13.91 -16.81
CA ARG A 397 3.47 -13.08 -17.60
C ARG A 397 3.46 -11.61 -17.16
N VAL A 398 2.29 -11.04 -16.84
CA VAL A 398 2.19 -9.69 -16.25
C VAL A 398 3.02 -9.61 -14.98
N THR A 399 2.86 -10.59 -14.08
CA THR A 399 3.58 -10.65 -12.81
C THR A 399 5.08 -10.82 -13.02
N ALA A 400 5.51 -11.65 -13.98
CA ALA A 400 6.92 -11.83 -14.33
C ALA A 400 7.54 -10.56 -14.91
N ASN A 401 6.86 -9.89 -15.85
CA ASN A 401 7.31 -8.62 -16.43
C ASN A 401 7.41 -7.53 -15.35
N ALA A 402 6.45 -7.46 -14.42
CA ALA A 402 6.48 -6.51 -13.33
C ALA A 402 7.69 -6.69 -12.41
N ARG A 403 8.05 -7.93 -12.07
CA ARG A 403 9.28 -8.23 -11.32
C ARG A 403 10.53 -7.87 -12.11
N ALA A 404 10.63 -8.32 -13.36
CA ALA A 404 11.79 -8.07 -14.22
C ALA A 404 12.04 -6.57 -14.45
N LEU A 405 10.97 -5.76 -14.49
CA LEU A 405 11.02 -4.33 -14.72
C LEU A 405 10.93 -3.50 -13.43
N GLY A 406 11.14 -4.12 -12.27
CA GLY A 406 11.35 -3.44 -10.99
C GLY A 406 10.12 -2.81 -10.35
N VAL A 407 8.93 -3.33 -10.67
CA VAL A 407 7.65 -2.94 -10.06
C VAL A 407 6.90 -4.17 -9.51
N PRO A 408 7.53 -4.94 -8.60
CA PRO A 408 6.99 -6.22 -8.11
C PRO A 408 5.69 -6.08 -7.29
N HIS A 409 5.27 -4.85 -6.99
CA HIS A 409 4.05 -4.54 -6.25
C HIS A 409 2.82 -4.34 -7.17
N LEU A 410 2.93 -4.60 -8.48
CA LEU A 410 1.77 -4.70 -9.37
C LEU A 410 0.83 -5.80 -8.86
N SER A 411 -0.43 -5.45 -8.62
CA SER A 411 -1.47 -6.42 -8.29
C SER A 411 -2.05 -6.98 -9.58
N THR A 412 -2.01 -8.29 -9.75
CA THR A 412 -2.61 -8.98 -10.89
C THR A 412 -3.86 -9.73 -10.44
N VAL A 413 -4.99 -9.48 -11.09
CA VAL A 413 -6.26 -10.17 -10.86
C VAL A 413 -6.55 -11.06 -12.06
N VAL A 414 -6.64 -12.37 -11.83
CA VAL A 414 -6.99 -13.35 -12.86
C VAL A 414 -8.51 -13.41 -12.97
N GLY A 415 -9.06 -12.94 -14.09
CA GLY A 415 -10.50 -12.97 -14.34
C GLY A 415 -10.93 -12.04 -15.48
N ALA A 416 -12.18 -12.19 -15.89
CA ALA A 416 -12.76 -11.36 -16.94
C ALA A 416 -13.46 -10.12 -16.35
N ALA A 417 -13.20 -8.95 -16.94
CA ALA A 417 -14.04 -7.78 -16.74
C ALA A 417 -15.44 -8.00 -17.37
N PRO A 418 -16.51 -7.45 -16.78
CA PRO A 418 -16.52 -6.54 -15.64
C PRO A 418 -16.42 -7.21 -14.26
N GLY A 419 -16.71 -8.51 -14.13
CA GLY A 419 -16.81 -9.18 -12.82
C GLY A 419 -15.50 -9.17 -12.00
N ALA A 420 -14.35 -9.28 -12.66
CA ALA A 420 -13.04 -9.19 -12.01
C ALA A 420 -12.70 -7.79 -11.47
N LEU A 421 -13.54 -6.77 -11.75
CA LEU A 421 -13.43 -5.42 -11.21
C LEU A 421 -14.23 -5.24 -9.91
N ASP A 422 -14.94 -6.27 -9.45
CA ASP A 422 -15.70 -6.23 -8.20
C ASP A 422 -14.78 -6.26 -6.98
N GLY A 423 -15.10 -5.44 -5.98
CA GLY A 423 -14.31 -5.28 -4.74
C GLY A 423 -13.00 -4.50 -4.88
N LEU A 424 -12.59 -4.13 -6.10
CA LEU A 424 -11.39 -3.31 -6.30
C LEU A 424 -11.60 -1.88 -5.81
N ALA A 425 -10.52 -1.29 -5.28
CA ALA A 425 -10.52 0.11 -4.86
C ALA A 425 -10.80 1.04 -6.06
N PRO A 426 -11.58 2.12 -5.88
CA PRO A 426 -11.89 3.08 -6.95
C PRO A 426 -10.61 3.68 -7.57
N PRO A 427 -10.40 3.59 -8.89
CA PRO A 427 -9.19 4.08 -9.55
C PRO A 427 -9.23 5.59 -9.80
N ASP A 428 -8.05 6.17 -9.96
CA ASP A 428 -7.84 7.54 -10.42
C ASP A 428 -7.67 7.58 -11.95
N ALA A 429 -7.21 6.48 -12.54
CA ALA A 429 -7.10 6.30 -13.99
C ALA A 429 -7.50 4.88 -14.41
N ILE A 430 -8.08 4.74 -15.60
CA ILE A 430 -8.38 3.44 -16.21
C ILE A 430 -7.80 3.39 -17.61
N PHE A 431 -7.10 2.32 -17.92
CA PHE A 431 -6.72 1.94 -19.27
C PHE A 431 -7.48 0.69 -19.69
N ILE A 432 -8.04 0.70 -20.90
CA ILE A 432 -8.66 -0.49 -21.49
C ILE A 432 -7.93 -0.83 -22.79
N GLY A 433 -7.12 -1.88 -22.73
CA GLY A 433 -6.35 -2.40 -23.85
C GLY A 433 -6.99 -3.61 -24.54
N GLY A 434 -7.86 -4.34 -23.82
CA GLY A 434 -8.51 -5.55 -24.34
C GLY A 434 -9.90 -5.76 -23.75
N GLY A 435 -10.79 -6.42 -24.50
CA GLY A 435 -12.13 -6.77 -24.04
C GLY A 435 -13.10 -5.59 -23.89
N PHE A 436 -12.77 -4.42 -24.44
CA PHE A 436 -13.61 -3.20 -24.35
C PHE A 436 -15.04 -3.40 -24.85
N THR A 437 -15.24 -4.23 -25.87
CA THR A 437 -16.55 -4.53 -26.45
C THR A 437 -17.39 -5.52 -25.65
N ALA A 438 -16.86 -6.09 -24.57
CA ALA A 438 -17.64 -6.97 -23.70
C ALA A 438 -18.67 -6.16 -22.91
N ALA A 439 -19.88 -6.71 -22.82
CA ALA A 439 -21.01 -6.03 -22.18
C ALA A 439 -20.69 -5.63 -20.73
N GLY A 440 -21.03 -4.39 -20.37
CA GLY A 440 -20.88 -3.88 -19.00
C GLY A 440 -19.47 -3.42 -18.62
N VAL A 441 -18.45 -3.62 -19.47
CA VAL A 441 -17.07 -3.22 -19.14
C VAL A 441 -16.94 -1.70 -19.04
N PHE A 442 -17.47 -0.95 -20.01
CA PHE A 442 -17.43 0.51 -19.98
C PHE A 442 -18.20 1.05 -18.78
N GLU A 443 -19.43 0.59 -18.56
CA GLU A 443 -20.31 1.05 -17.49
C GLU A 443 -19.68 0.79 -16.12
N ARG A 444 -19.05 -0.38 -15.95
CA ARG A 444 -18.36 -0.71 -14.70
C ARG A 444 -17.12 0.16 -14.49
N CYS A 445 -16.32 0.38 -15.52
CA CYS A 445 -15.13 1.24 -15.43
C CYS A 445 -15.52 2.69 -15.15
N TRP A 446 -16.49 3.22 -15.89
CA TRP A 446 -16.97 4.60 -15.77
C TRP A 446 -17.57 4.89 -14.40
N SER A 447 -18.38 3.96 -13.87
CA SER A 447 -18.98 4.11 -12.54
C SER A 447 -17.96 4.03 -11.40
N ALA A 448 -16.90 3.21 -11.56
CA ALA A 448 -15.85 3.05 -10.54
C ALA A 448 -14.84 4.20 -10.53
N LEU A 449 -14.58 4.84 -11.68
CA LEU A 449 -13.60 5.92 -11.82
C LEU A 449 -13.91 7.09 -10.89
N ARG A 450 -12.94 7.62 -10.14
CA ARG A 450 -13.17 8.76 -9.25
C ARG A 450 -13.59 10.03 -10.03
N PRO A 451 -14.33 10.98 -9.42
CA PRO A 451 -14.56 12.30 -10.03
C PRO A 451 -13.23 12.96 -10.40
N GLY A 452 -13.13 13.52 -11.60
CA GLY A 452 -11.87 14.06 -12.14
C GLY A 452 -10.85 12.99 -12.53
N GLY A 453 -11.23 11.70 -12.49
CA GLY A 453 -10.43 10.60 -13.01
C GLY A 453 -10.49 10.55 -14.55
N ARG A 454 -9.59 9.78 -15.14
CA ARG A 454 -9.48 9.65 -16.61
C ARG A 454 -9.56 8.22 -17.09
N LEU A 455 -10.15 8.04 -18.26
CA LEU A 455 -10.26 6.75 -18.94
C LEU A 455 -9.61 6.87 -20.32
N VAL A 456 -8.74 5.92 -20.63
CA VAL A 456 -8.04 5.81 -21.91
C VAL A 456 -8.33 4.45 -22.54
N VAL A 457 -8.82 4.45 -23.78
CA VAL A 457 -9.07 3.23 -24.58
C VAL A 457 -8.21 3.26 -25.82
N ASN A 458 -7.56 2.13 -26.12
CA ASN A 458 -6.91 1.93 -27.41
C ASN A 458 -7.69 0.87 -28.22
N ALA A 459 -8.38 1.31 -29.28
CA ALA A 459 -9.16 0.47 -30.18
C ALA A 459 -8.41 0.20 -31.49
N VAL A 460 -8.53 -1.04 -31.99
CA VAL A 460 -7.85 -1.49 -33.23
C VAL A 460 -8.79 -2.25 -34.17
N THR A 461 -9.98 -2.64 -33.72
CA THR A 461 -10.98 -3.35 -34.54
C THR A 461 -12.11 -2.40 -34.89
N VAL A 462 -12.83 -2.67 -35.98
CA VAL A 462 -13.96 -1.85 -36.42
C VAL A 462 -15.05 -1.76 -35.33
N GLU A 463 -15.32 -2.86 -34.62
CA GLU A 463 -16.32 -2.91 -33.55
C GLU A 463 -15.93 -2.05 -32.35
N SER A 464 -14.64 -2.10 -31.96
CA SER A 464 -14.12 -1.28 -30.86
C SER A 464 -14.03 0.19 -31.25
N GLU A 465 -13.67 0.49 -32.50
CA GLU A 465 -13.66 1.87 -33.03
C GLU A 465 -15.07 2.46 -33.09
N ARG A 466 -16.08 1.69 -33.53
CA ARG A 466 -17.48 2.12 -33.50
C ARG A 466 -17.94 2.43 -32.08
N LEU A 467 -17.70 1.51 -31.15
CA LEU A 467 -18.10 1.71 -29.75
C LEU A 467 -17.42 2.95 -29.13
N VAL A 468 -16.14 3.15 -29.40
CA VAL A 468 -15.42 4.35 -28.96
C VAL A 468 -16.03 5.62 -29.58
N ALA A 469 -16.41 5.61 -30.85
CA ALA A 469 -17.04 6.77 -31.50
C ALA A 469 -18.42 7.08 -30.90
N ASP A 470 -19.24 6.06 -30.64
CA ASP A 470 -20.55 6.21 -30.01
C ASP A 470 -20.42 6.78 -28.59
N LEU A 471 -19.45 6.29 -27.81
CA LEU A 471 -19.17 6.77 -26.45
C LEU A 471 -18.54 8.16 -26.44
N HIS A 472 -17.69 8.48 -27.42
CA HIS A 472 -17.16 9.84 -27.59
C HIS A 472 -18.29 10.83 -27.88
N ALA A 473 -19.28 10.46 -28.71
CA ALA A 473 -20.45 11.31 -28.95
C ALA A 473 -21.28 11.53 -27.67
N ALA A 474 -21.37 10.52 -26.80
CA ALA A 474 -22.13 10.60 -25.55
C ALA A 474 -21.39 11.30 -24.39
N HIS A 475 -20.08 11.13 -24.28
CA HIS A 475 -19.28 11.55 -23.12
C HIS A 475 -18.20 12.59 -23.44
N GLY A 476 -17.99 12.93 -24.71
CA GLY A 476 -16.96 13.85 -25.15
C GLY A 476 -15.54 13.29 -25.01
N GLY A 477 -14.61 14.16 -24.66
CA GLY A 477 -13.18 13.85 -24.63
C GLY A 477 -12.51 14.00 -25.99
N THR A 478 -11.32 13.40 -26.14
CA THR A 478 -10.50 13.49 -27.36
C THR A 478 -10.38 12.14 -28.03
N LEU A 479 -10.61 12.11 -29.34
CA LEU A 479 -10.46 10.94 -30.19
C LEU A 479 -9.28 11.16 -31.14
N THR A 480 -8.25 10.33 -31.05
CA THR A 480 -6.99 10.48 -31.80
C THR A 480 -6.68 9.21 -32.57
N ARG A 481 -6.43 9.33 -33.88
CA ARG A 481 -5.95 8.22 -34.72
C ARG A 481 -4.41 8.25 -34.78
N LEU A 482 -3.77 7.19 -34.32
CA LEU A 482 -2.32 7.05 -34.29
C LEU A 482 -1.88 6.03 -35.34
N ALA A 483 -1.08 6.47 -36.32
CA ALA A 483 -0.48 5.61 -37.32
C ALA A 483 1.05 5.69 -37.21
N VAL A 484 1.69 4.54 -37.11
CA VAL A 484 3.15 4.45 -36.94
C VAL A 484 3.71 3.47 -37.96
N GLN A 485 4.84 3.83 -38.56
CA GLN A 485 5.58 3.00 -39.50
C GLN A 485 7.02 2.87 -39.01
N ARG A 486 7.59 1.66 -39.08
CA ARG A 486 9.01 1.42 -38.78
C ARG A 486 9.71 0.93 -40.04
N ALA A 487 10.93 1.39 -40.27
CA ALA A 487 11.76 0.83 -41.31
C ALA A 487 12.06 -0.64 -40.99
N ALA A 488 11.89 -1.53 -41.96
CA ALA A 488 12.22 -2.94 -41.85
C ALA A 488 12.97 -3.41 -43.10
N PRO A 489 13.89 -4.39 -42.99
CA PRO A 489 14.57 -4.95 -44.15
C PRO A 489 13.58 -5.57 -45.16
N VAL A 490 13.81 -5.29 -46.44
CA VAL A 490 13.14 -5.92 -47.59
C VAL A 490 14.21 -6.22 -48.63
N GLY A 491 14.66 -7.48 -48.69
CA GLY A 491 15.88 -7.84 -49.42
C GLY A 491 17.10 -7.13 -48.83
N GLY A 492 17.90 -6.48 -49.69
CA GLY A 492 19.06 -5.67 -49.28
C GLY A 492 18.74 -4.21 -48.92
N PHE A 493 17.48 -3.80 -48.90
CA PHE A 493 17.04 -2.40 -48.68
C PHE A 493 16.16 -2.28 -47.44
N LEU A 494 15.80 -1.05 -47.08
CA LEU A 494 14.80 -0.74 -46.06
C LEU A 494 13.49 -0.28 -46.72
N ALA A 495 12.36 -0.71 -46.18
CA ALA A 495 11.05 -0.19 -46.52
C ALA A 495 10.26 0.19 -45.27
N TRP A 496 9.37 1.17 -45.38
CA TRP A 496 8.45 1.53 -44.31
C TRP A 496 7.38 0.43 -44.15
N ARG A 497 7.38 -0.25 -43.00
CA ARG A 497 6.36 -1.22 -42.65
C ARG A 497 5.33 -0.57 -41.73
N PRO A 498 4.07 -0.38 -42.18
CA PRO A 498 3.03 0.16 -41.34
C PRO A 498 2.62 -0.84 -40.26
N MET A 499 2.32 -0.32 -39.08
CA MET A 499 1.62 -1.05 -38.02
C MET A 499 0.12 -0.78 -38.14
N MET A 500 -0.70 -1.65 -37.53
CA MET A 500 -2.15 -1.40 -37.44
C MET A 500 -2.37 -0.05 -36.75
N PRO A 501 -3.12 0.89 -37.36
CA PRO A 501 -3.45 2.14 -36.70
C PRO A 501 -4.25 1.89 -35.43
N VAL A 502 -4.04 2.75 -34.43
CA VAL A 502 -4.74 2.68 -33.14
C VAL A 502 -5.62 3.91 -33.01
N THR A 503 -6.90 3.73 -32.75
CA THR A 503 -7.79 4.81 -32.33
C THR A 503 -7.75 4.90 -30.81
N GLN A 504 -7.18 5.98 -30.30
CA GLN A 504 -7.14 6.27 -28.88
C GLN A 504 -8.27 7.23 -28.51
N TRP A 505 -9.03 6.89 -27.48
CA TRP A 505 -9.98 7.79 -26.85
C TRP A 505 -9.56 8.09 -25.42
N VAL A 506 -9.62 9.38 -25.07
CA VAL A 506 -9.27 9.89 -23.75
C VAL A 506 -10.43 10.74 -23.27
N VAL A 507 -10.95 10.43 -22.08
CA VAL A 507 -12.09 11.13 -21.49
C VAL A 507 -11.88 11.28 -19.98
N TRP A 508 -12.48 12.31 -19.40
CA TRP A 508 -12.44 12.63 -17.97
C TRP A 508 -13.85 12.53 -17.37
N ARG A 509 -13.96 11.98 -16.16
CA ARG A 509 -15.24 11.82 -15.45
C ARG A 509 -15.63 13.06 -14.66
#